data_AF-A0A818S2T5-F1
#
_entry.id   AF-A0A818S2T5-F1
#
_cell.length_a   1.000
_cell.length_b   1.000
_cell.length_c   1.000
_cell.angle_alpha   90.00
_cell.angle_beta   90.00
_cell.angle_gamma   90.00
#
_symmetry.space_group_name_H-M   'P 1'
#
loop_
_entity.id
_entity.type
_entity.pdbx_description
1 polymer ?
#
loop_
_entity_poly.entity_id
_entity_poly.type
_entity_poly.pdbx_seq_one_letter_code
_entity_poly.pdbx_strand_id
1 'polypeptide(L)'
;MHPQKVAVVLDDQVWTYSELTEEVERVAHHLYRLHVAQGQIVYQFVERGLEMICGMLGIMCAGGVYCLLNPADQHERVVSVLGQIDGQCVLLHGITRHKFPSTAVPHVVRLDDILVPLLRVEDIDDIPDFQECGPAYIVFTSGVASFAQQRLWMDEKIRFNESINGQTSVYNELLIYKLTTATSLSIDRLRQALTNIIGKHEIFRTALIYDQDKLMQKILPISNNFASLDVYDESTISTMAMRLKNIFDQLFSISSIYQFSLLLPHEVELLHDLNHTFLDYGHIGYIHWDFADQAHLHPQKVALVLENGSLTYVELLFYAQQLANYLIIKCAVQPGQIVCQLIERSFEMVIGMIGIWMSGGIYTPLNLHDPDKQLNACIQQTDAHLILVHQPTQNQLLSQCLMINVGQVICFDHINAEITTYIDSINVTPEHISHIIFTSDRSGLLKAVQLRHHNFISSVRSNHIHPMDTVLYHTSVNFDIHLLEIVETLIMCGQAILLHPNGNLREPLMTNTMRNMLNFVNERCRCYNYYGCTECTGTVMQYIGESNNDDAEFLPIG
;
A
#
# COMPACT_ATOMS: atom_id res chain seq x y z
N MET A 1 24.21 34.19 -31.19
CA MET A 1 22.97 34.33 -32.00
C MET A 1 22.35 35.73 -32.00
N HIS A 2 22.69 36.68 -31.10
CA HIS A 2 22.13 38.05 -31.14
C HIS A 2 23.16 39.13 -30.76
N PRO A 3 24.14 39.45 -31.62
CA PRO A 3 25.27 40.33 -31.27
C PRO A 3 24.84 41.77 -30.92
N GLN A 4 23.76 42.26 -31.53
CA GLN A 4 23.24 43.62 -31.33
C GLN A 4 22.26 43.75 -30.15
N LYS A 5 21.97 42.65 -29.44
CA LYS A 5 21.09 42.70 -28.27
C LYS A 5 21.84 43.31 -27.10
N VAL A 6 21.15 44.10 -26.28
CA VAL A 6 21.69 44.63 -25.02
C VAL A 6 22.10 43.46 -24.12
N ALA A 7 23.37 43.46 -23.70
CA ALA A 7 23.96 42.48 -22.80
C ALA A 7 24.03 43.00 -21.36
N VAL A 8 24.51 44.25 -21.19
CA VAL A 8 24.71 44.87 -19.87
C VAL A 8 24.29 46.34 -19.90
N VAL A 9 23.68 46.80 -18.82
CA VAL A 9 23.33 48.20 -18.59
C VAL A 9 23.86 48.61 -17.22
N LEU A 10 24.66 49.68 -17.16
CA LEU A 10 25.13 50.30 -15.93
C LEU A 10 24.93 51.82 -16.03
N ASP A 11 24.00 52.35 -15.25
CA ASP A 11 23.54 53.74 -15.33
C ASP A 11 23.21 54.15 -16.79
N ASP A 12 23.93 55.12 -17.36
CA ASP A 12 23.73 55.59 -18.74
C ASP A 12 24.54 54.79 -19.78
N GLN A 13 25.34 53.80 -19.35
CA GLN A 13 26.14 52.95 -20.23
C GLN A 13 25.37 51.69 -20.62
N VAL A 14 25.27 51.44 -21.93
CA VAL A 14 24.60 50.28 -22.50
C VAL A 14 25.56 49.57 -23.44
N TRP A 15 25.86 48.31 -23.17
CA TRP A 15 26.69 47.48 -24.04
C TRP A 15 25.87 46.36 -24.67
N THR A 16 26.06 46.19 -25.97
CA THR A 16 25.57 45.04 -26.73
C THR A 16 26.45 43.81 -26.47
N TYR A 17 25.96 42.62 -26.84
CA TYR A 17 26.77 41.40 -26.76
C TYR A 17 28.06 41.51 -27.59
N SER A 18 28.05 42.21 -28.73
CA SER A 18 29.24 42.42 -29.54
C SER A 18 30.29 43.27 -28.83
N GLU A 19 29.89 44.40 -28.25
CA GLU A 19 30.79 45.29 -27.51
C GLU A 19 31.35 44.61 -26.25
N LEU A 20 30.51 43.89 -25.51
CA LEU A 20 30.98 43.10 -24.37
C LEU A 20 31.99 42.02 -24.79
N THR A 21 31.74 41.32 -25.90
CA THR A 21 32.62 40.25 -26.38
C THR A 21 34.00 40.82 -26.73
N GLU A 22 34.06 41.97 -27.40
CA GLU A 22 35.33 42.60 -27.75
C GLU A 22 36.17 42.94 -26.51
N GLU A 23 35.54 43.52 -25.47
CA GLU A 23 36.23 43.82 -24.21
C GLU A 23 36.68 42.55 -23.46
N VAL A 24 35.85 41.51 -23.47
CA VAL A 24 36.15 40.21 -22.86
C VAL A 24 37.33 39.52 -23.54
N GLU A 25 37.38 39.53 -24.86
CA GLU A 25 38.48 38.96 -25.66
C GLU A 25 39.80 39.68 -25.37
N ARG A 26 39.80 41.02 -25.25
CA ARG A 26 41.01 41.77 -24.86
C ARG A 26 41.57 41.33 -23.52
N VAL A 27 40.71 41.14 -22.52
CA VAL A 27 41.11 40.63 -21.20
C VAL A 27 41.64 39.20 -21.31
N ALA A 28 40.92 38.32 -22.02
CA ALA A 28 41.31 36.92 -22.17
C ALA A 28 42.69 36.76 -22.83
N HIS A 29 42.94 37.51 -23.91
CA HIS A 29 44.22 37.48 -24.60
C HIS A 29 45.36 38.09 -23.79
N HIS A 30 45.10 39.13 -23.00
CA HIS A 30 46.11 39.67 -22.09
C HIS A 30 46.52 38.62 -21.04
N LEU A 31 45.55 37.91 -20.46
CA LEU A 31 45.80 36.83 -19.50
C LEU A 31 46.53 35.66 -20.15
N TYR A 32 46.19 35.29 -21.39
CA TYR A 32 46.87 34.25 -22.14
C TYR A 32 48.37 34.58 -22.36
N ARG A 33 48.71 35.85 -22.72
CA ARG A 33 50.11 36.29 -22.85
C ARG A 33 50.89 36.24 -21.53
N LEU A 34 50.19 36.32 -20.39
CA LEU A 34 50.76 36.11 -19.06
C LEU A 34 50.84 34.63 -18.66
N HIS A 35 50.60 33.72 -19.61
CA HIS A 35 50.62 32.28 -19.43
C HIS A 35 49.59 31.79 -18.39
N VAL A 36 48.46 32.50 -18.27
CA VAL A 36 47.30 31.97 -17.52
C VAL A 36 46.78 30.75 -18.27
N ALA A 37 47.06 29.58 -17.72
CA ALA A 37 46.65 28.30 -18.28
C ALA A 37 45.34 27.79 -17.66
N GLN A 38 44.78 26.74 -18.26
CA GLN A 38 43.56 26.11 -17.79
C GLN A 38 43.63 25.74 -16.30
N GLY A 39 42.65 26.17 -15.52
CA GLY A 39 42.55 25.87 -14.08
C GLY A 39 43.42 26.76 -13.18
N GLN A 40 44.19 27.71 -13.73
CA GLN A 40 44.94 28.66 -12.93
C GLN A 40 44.05 29.74 -12.34
N ILE A 41 44.28 30.07 -11.08
CA ILE A 41 43.45 31.02 -10.33
C ILE A 41 43.87 32.45 -10.66
N VAL A 42 42.89 33.28 -11.04
CA VAL A 42 43.05 34.71 -11.22
C VAL A 42 42.17 35.43 -10.23
N TYR A 43 42.79 36.19 -9.32
CA TYR A 43 42.05 37.06 -8.42
C TYR A 43 41.48 38.24 -9.19
N GLN A 44 40.27 38.63 -8.85
CA GLN A 44 39.66 39.84 -9.38
C GLN A 44 39.30 40.77 -8.24
N PHE A 45 40.04 41.87 -8.13
CA PHE A 45 39.94 42.87 -7.08
C PHE A 45 39.46 44.22 -7.63
N VAL A 46 38.21 44.22 -8.07
CA VAL A 46 37.55 45.35 -8.74
C VAL A 46 36.21 45.62 -8.06
N GLU A 47 35.79 46.87 -8.03
CA GLU A 47 34.45 47.23 -7.54
C GLU A 47 33.36 46.71 -8.52
N ARG A 48 32.11 46.68 -8.07
CA ARG A 48 31.00 46.23 -8.92
C ARG A 48 30.82 47.24 -10.08
N GLY A 49 30.95 46.75 -11.31
CA GLY A 49 30.88 47.58 -12.51
C GLY A 49 31.03 46.74 -13.77
N LEU A 50 31.14 47.39 -14.93
CA LEU A 50 31.32 46.72 -16.23
C LEU A 50 32.65 45.96 -16.28
N GLU A 51 33.71 46.53 -15.70
CA GLU A 51 35.05 45.93 -15.60
C GLU A 51 35.03 44.64 -14.77
N MET A 52 34.12 44.54 -13.80
CA MET A 52 33.92 43.30 -13.04
C MET A 52 33.41 42.18 -13.96
N ILE A 53 32.46 42.50 -14.83
CA ILE A 53 31.88 41.54 -15.78
C ILE A 53 32.92 41.15 -16.84
N CYS A 54 33.66 42.13 -17.38
CA CYS A 54 34.74 41.87 -18.35
C CYS A 54 35.85 41.00 -17.76
N GLY A 55 36.30 41.32 -16.54
CA GLY A 55 37.33 40.53 -15.88
C GLY A 55 36.89 39.09 -15.64
N MET A 56 35.65 38.90 -15.16
CA MET A 56 35.11 37.56 -14.87
C MET A 56 35.03 36.72 -16.14
N LEU A 57 34.39 37.25 -17.19
CA LEU A 57 34.24 36.55 -18.46
C LEU A 57 35.58 36.37 -19.18
N GLY A 58 36.47 37.37 -19.14
CA GLY A 58 37.80 37.30 -19.74
C GLY A 58 38.68 36.24 -19.11
N ILE A 59 38.64 36.10 -17.78
CA ILE A 59 39.33 35.01 -17.07
C ILE A 59 38.79 33.66 -17.54
N MET A 60 37.47 33.50 -17.62
CA MET A 60 36.84 32.25 -18.07
C MET A 60 37.19 31.92 -19.52
N CYS A 61 37.18 32.92 -20.42
CA CYS A 61 37.58 32.76 -21.81
C CYS A 61 39.06 32.39 -21.97
N ALA A 62 39.93 32.83 -21.05
CA ALA A 62 41.33 32.39 -20.98
C ALA A 62 41.50 30.98 -20.36
N GLY A 63 40.42 30.33 -19.91
CA GLY A 63 40.45 29.03 -19.21
C GLY A 63 40.83 29.12 -17.72
N GLY A 64 40.95 30.33 -17.18
CA GLY A 64 41.28 30.57 -15.78
C GLY A 64 40.08 30.43 -14.83
N VAL A 65 40.39 30.33 -13.54
CA VAL A 65 39.42 30.23 -12.45
C VAL A 65 39.35 31.58 -11.75
N TYR A 66 38.23 32.29 -11.88
CA TYR A 66 38.14 33.60 -11.23
C TYR A 66 37.88 33.46 -9.73
N CYS A 67 38.58 34.24 -8.92
CA CYS A 67 38.32 34.39 -7.48
C CYS A 67 38.00 35.85 -7.18
N LEU A 68 36.73 36.14 -6.90
CA LEU A 68 36.29 37.51 -6.60
C LEU A 68 36.76 37.94 -5.21
N LEU A 69 37.42 39.09 -5.15
CA LEU A 69 37.82 39.77 -3.93
C LEU A 69 37.17 41.15 -3.92
N ASN A 70 36.38 41.44 -2.89
CA ASN A 70 35.67 42.71 -2.80
C ASN A 70 36.59 43.81 -2.24
N PRO A 71 36.84 44.92 -2.96
CA PRO A 71 37.67 46.03 -2.46
C PRO A 71 37.10 46.76 -1.25
N ALA A 72 35.83 46.53 -0.89
CA ALA A 72 35.22 47.05 0.34
C ALA A 72 35.43 46.14 1.56
N ASP A 73 35.96 44.92 1.39
CA ASP A 73 36.23 44.02 2.51
C ASP A 73 37.39 44.53 3.38
N GLN A 74 37.38 44.15 4.65
CA GLN A 74 38.47 44.46 5.58
C GLN A 74 39.78 43.84 5.09
N HIS A 75 40.90 44.55 5.26
CA HIS A 75 42.22 44.13 4.80
C HIS A 75 42.59 42.70 5.22
N GLU A 76 42.32 42.34 6.49
CA GLU A 76 42.59 41.01 7.05
C GLU A 76 41.83 39.89 6.32
N ARG A 77 40.58 40.15 5.89
CA ARG A 77 39.78 39.18 5.12
C ARG A 77 40.41 38.93 3.76
N VAL A 78 40.84 39.99 3.06
CA VAL A 78 41.49 39.87 1.76
C VAL A 78 42.81 39.09 1.90
N VAL A 79 43.63 39.40 2.90
CA VAL A 79 44.87 38.66 3.20
C VAL A 79 44.58 37.19 3.52
N SER A 80 43.55 36.91 4.30
CA SER A 80 43.14 35.53 4.65
C SER A 80 42.75 34.72 3.42
N VAL A 81 41.99 35.30 2.48
CA VAL A 81 41.61 34.61 1.23
C VAL A 81 42.84 34.36 0.35
N LEU A 82 43.71 35.36 0.21
CA LEU A 82 44.95 35.23 -0.56
C LEU A 82 45.90 34.15 0.02
N GLY A 83 45.83 33.88 1.33
CA GLY A 83 46.63 32.83 1.97
C GLY A 83 46.06 31.42 1.87
N GLN A 84 44.85 31.24 1.33
CA GLN A 84 44.18 29.93 1.27
C GLN A 84 44.32 29.23 -0.08
N ILE A 85 44.58 29.98 -1.14
CA ILE A 85 44.74 29.47 -2.51
C ILE A 85 45.86 30.22 -3.20
N ASP A 86 46.60 29.57 -4.10
CA ASP A 86 47.68 30.21 -4.85
C ASP A 86 47.14 30.77 -6.18
N GLY A 87 47.09 32.10 -6.29
CA GLY A 87 46.72 32.78 -7.54
C GLY A 87 47.92 33.17 -8.39
N GLN A 88 47.80 32.99 -9.70
CA GLN A 88 48.85 33.33 -10.68
C GLN A 88 48.83 34.83 -11.03
N CYS A 89 47.65 35.43 -11.02
CA CYS A 89 47.43 36.81 -11.44
C CYS A 89 46.37 37.48 -10.58
N VAL A 90 46.47 38.80 -10.39
CA VAL A 90 45.38 39.64 -9.91
C VAL A 90 45.03 40.69 -10.95
N LEU A 91 43.75 40.69 -11.35
CA LEU A 91 43.13 41.79 -12.08
C LEU A 91 42.60 42.80 -11.07
N LEU A 92 43.04 44.05 -11.16
CA LEU A 92 42.55 45.14 -10.30
C LEU A 92 42.34 46.42 -11.11
N HIS A 93 41.63 47.37 -10.53
CA HIS A 93 41.51 48.72 -11.11
C HIS A 93 42.56 49.64 -10.47
N GLY A 94 43.12 50.59 -11.22
CA GLY A 94 44.11 51.54 -10.70
C GLY A 94 43.66 52.25 -9.42
N ILE A 95 42.37 52.59 -9.34
CA ILE A 95 41.76 53.22 -8.14
C ILE A 95 41.78 52.30 -6.93
N THR A 96 41.58 50.98 -7.09
CA THR A 96 41.54 50.02 -5.97
C THR A 96 42.92 49.50 -5.59
N ARG A 97 43.97 49.76 -6.38
CA ARG A 97 45.33 49.25 -6.17
C ARG A 97 45.88 49.47 -4.76
N HIS A 98 45.61 50.62 -4.16
CA HIS A 98 46.10 51.00 -2.84
C HIS A 98 45.46 50.19 -1.69
N LYS A 99 44.29 49.57 -1.93
CA LYS A 99 43.60 48.71 -0.95
C LYS A 99 44.07 47.26 -1.02
N PHE A 100 44.70 46.86 -2.13
CA PHE A 100 45.18 45.50 -2.32
C PHE A 100 46.45 45.25 -1.48
N PRO A 101 46.53 44.14 -0.72
CA PRO A 101 47.71 43.80 0.07
C PRO A 101 49.00 43.77 -0.76
N SER A 102 50.12 44.04 -0.11
CA SER A 102 51.46 43.89 -0.72
C SER A 102 51.88 42.42 -0.71
N THR A 103 51.10 41.57 -1.36
CA THR A 103 51.35 40.13 -1.49
C THR A 103 52.05 39.83 -2.82
N ALA A 104 52.86 38.76 -2.83
CA ALA A 104 53.55 38.30 -4.03
C ALA A 104 52.61 37.45 -4.90
N VAL A 105 51.67 38.10 -5.59
CA VAL A 105 51.00 37.48 -6.74
C VAL A 105 51.94 37.64 -7.94
N PRO A 106 52.23 36.58 -8.72
CA PRO A 106 53.22 36.61 -9.81
C PRO A 106 52.97 37.74 -10.81
N HIS A 107 51.70 38.02 -11.13
CA HIS A 107 51.29 39.09 -12.03
C HIS A 107 50.24 40.01 -11.40
N VAL A 108 50.47 41.32 -11.48
CA VAL A 108 49.51 42.36 -11.09
C VAL A 108 49.12 43.13 -12.33
N VAL A 109 47.85 43.03 -12.71
CA VAL A 109 47.33 43.55 -13.98
C VAL A 109 46.26 44.58 -13.70
N ARG A 110 46.38 45.73 -14.35
CA ARG A 110 45.42 46.82 -14.28
C ARG A 110 44.41 46.69 -15.41
N LEU A 111 43.15 46.44 -15.06
CA LEU A 111 42.06 46.33 -16.03
C LEU A 111 41.84 47.62 -16.81
N ASP A 112 42.04 48.77 -16.17
CA ASP A 112 42.00 50.09 -16.79
C ASP A 112 43.13 50.33 -17.82
N ASP A 113 44.21 49.56 -17.75
CA ASP A 113 45.27 49.59 -18.77
C ASP A 113 44.95 48.66 -19.97
N ILE A 114 44.02 47.70 -19.80
CA ILE A 114 43.58 46.77 -20.86
C ILE A 114 42.36 47.32 -21.62
N LEU A 115 41.40 47.88 -20.90
CA LEU A 115 40.10 48.32 -21.43
C LEU A 115 40.17 49.72 -22.08
N VAL A 116 41.33 50.08 -22.66
CA VAL A 116 41.55 51.39 -23.31
C VAL A 116 41.04 51.35 -24.77
N PRO A 117 40.25 52.33 -25.26
CA PRO A 117 39.60 52.29 -26.58
C PRO A 117 40.50 52.37 -27.83
N LEU A 118 41.83 52.26 -27.71
CA LEU A 118 42.78 52.61 -28.77
C LEU A 118 43.62 51.44 -29.31
N LEU A 119 43.46 50.22 -28.80
CA LEU A 119 44.13 49.04 -29.33
C LEU A 119 43.14 48.22 -30.16
N ARG A 120 43.27 48.28 -31.49
CA ARG A 120 42.61 47.32 -32.36
C ARG A 120 43.17 45.93 -32.08
N VAL A 121 42.27 44.96 -31.98
CA VAL A 121 42.54 43.53 -31.97
C VAL A 121 43.05 43.12 -33.37
N GLU A 122 44.25 43.57 -33.73
CA GLU A 122 44.94 43.16 -34.97
C GLU A 122 46.14 42.30 -34.54
N ASP A 123 46.12 41.05 -34.98
CA ASP A 123 47.00 39.92 -34.65
C ASP A 123 46.92 39.41 -33.20
N ILE A 124 45.99 38.47 -32.96
CA ILE A 124 46.01 37.68 -31.74
C ILE A 124 45.97 36.18 -32.06
N ASP A 125 46.86 35.43 -31.41
CA ASP A 125 46.89 33.97 -31.44
C ASP A 125 45.55 33.41 -30.94
N ASP A 126 45.04 32.37 -31.61
CA ASP A 126 43.85 31.65 -31.15
C ASP A 126 44.08 31.15 -29.72
N ILE A 127 43.14 31.47 -28.82
CA ILE A 127 43.14 30.88 -27.47
C ILE A 127 42.84 29.38 -27.66
N PRO A 128 43.67 28.46 -27.13
CA PRO A 128 43.45 27.03 -27.30
C PRO A 128 42.08 26.58 -26.75
N ASP A 129 41.48 25.58 -27.39
CA ASP A 129 40.28 24.90 -26.85
C ASP A 129 40.56 24.36 -25.43
N PHE A 130 39.72 24.71 -24.46
CA PHE A 130 39.85 24.25 -23.07
C PHE A 130 38.97 23.00 -22.80
N GLN A 131 39.41 22.13 -21.89
CA GLN A 131 38.62 20.95 -21.49
C GLN A 131 37.36 21.36 -20.69
N GLU A 132 36.22 20.72 -20.94
CA GLU A 132 34.93 21.00 -20.29
C GLU A 132 34.90 20.73 -18.76
N CYS A 133 35.97 20.17 -18.15
CA CYS A 133 35.95 19.60 -16.80
C CYS A 133 36.74 20.39 -15.73
N GLY A 134 36.98 21.69 -15.91
CA GLY A 134 37.70 22.53 -14.93
C GLY A 134 36.80 23.37 -14.02
N PRO A 135 37.26 23.77 -12.81
CA PRO A 135 36.54 24.73 -11.98
C PRO A 135 36.41 26.08 -12.69
N ALA A 136 35.22 26.68 -12.71
CA ALA A 136 35.01 27.99 -13.32
C ALA A 136 35.36 29.16 -12.37
N TYR A 137 35.14 28.96 -11.06
CA TYR A 137 35.34 29.99 -10.06
C TYR A 137 35.61 29.43 -8.67
N ILE A 138 36.14 30.29 -7.79
CA ILE A 138 36.25 30.05 -6.35
C ILE A 138 35.59 31.22 -5.62
N VAL A 139 34.69 30.91 -4.68
CA VAL A 139 33.98 31.91 -3.87
C VAL A 139 34.15 31.57 -2.39
N PHE A 140 34.57 32.56 -1.60
CA PHE A 140 34.70 32.44 -0.15
C PHE A 140 33.45 32.99 0.55
N THR A 141 32.76 32.14 1.30
CA THR A 141 31.59 32.51 2.11
C THR A 141 31.95 32.54 3.59
N SER A 142 31.38 33.47 4.35
CA SER A 142 31.61 33.61 5.80
C SER A 142 30.68 32.72 6.65
N GLY A 143 30.01 31.74 6.05
CA GLY A 143 29.00 30.89 6.69
C GLY A 143 28.53 29.75 5.78
N VAL A 144 27.41 29.12 6.13
CA VAL A 144 26.79 28.04 5.34
C VAL A 144 26.58 28.52 3.91
N ALA A 145 26.90 27.66 2.93
CA ALA A 145 26.70 27.96 1.50
C ALA A 145 25.29 28.53 1.26
N SER A 146 25.18 29.52 0.39
CA SER A 146 23.87 30.10 0.05
C SER A 146 22.93 29.02 -0.51
N PHE A 147 21.62 29.24 -0.44
CA PHE A 147 20.63 28.29 -0.97
C PHE A 147 20.91 27.90 -2.44
N ALA A 148 21.38 28.86 -3.26
CA ALA A 148 21.79 28.62 -4.63
C ALA A 148 23.04 27.72 -4.75
N GLN A 149 24.00 27.84 -3.83
CA GLN A 149 25.22 27.03 -3.79
C GLN A 149 24.96 25.62 -3.24
N GLN A 150 24.09 25.48 -2.24
CA GLN A 150 23.66 24.18 -1.73
C GLN A 150 22.99 23.33 -2.83
N ARG A 151 22.28 24.00 -3.76
CA ARG A 151 21.64 23.37 -4.92
C ARG A 151 22.64 22.80 -5.95
N LEU A 152 23.76 23.47 -6.20
CA LEU A 152 24.77 22.98 -7.15
C LEU A 152 25.44 21.69 -6.66
N TRP A 153 25.72 21.60 -5.36
CA TRP A 153 26.25 20.40 -4.71
C TRP A 153 25.22 19.25 -4.66
N MET A 154 23.93 19.59 -4.68
CA MET A 154 22.82 18.65 -4.71
C MET A 154 22.66 17.99 -6.08
N ASP A 155 22.80 18.76 -7.17
CA ASP A 155 22.73 18.23 -8.54
C ASP A 155 23.80 17.15 -8.81
N GLU A 156 25.00 17.27 -8.24
CA GLU A 156 26.03 16.23 -8.28
C GLU A 156 25.65 14.98 -7.46
N LYS A 157 25.10 15.15 -6.25
CA LYS A 157 24.69 14.03 -5.39
C LYS A 157 23.49 13.25 -5.94
N ILE A 158 22.54 13.92 -6.59
CA ILE A 158 21.41 13.28 -7.25
C ILE A 158 21.90 12.45 -8.45
N ARG A 159 22.78 13.00 -9.29
CA ARG A 159 23.44 12.23 -10.36
C ARG A 159 24.18 11.00 -9.84
N PHE A 160 24.85 11.11 -8.69
CA PHE A 160 25.55 10.00 -8.05
C PHE A 160 24.59 8.91 -7.52
N ASN A 161 23.56 9.29 -6.75
CA ASN A 161 22.62 8.35 -6.14
C ASN A 161 21.65 7.69 -7.15
N GLU A 162 21.26 8.37 -8.21
CA GLU A 162 20.31 7.83 -9.20
C GLU A 162 20.95 6.89 -10.23
N SER A 163 22.29 6.93 -10.37
CA SER A 163 23.04 5.89 -11.08
C SER A 163 22.86 4.49 -10.46
N ILE A 164 22.37 4.43 -9.21
CA ILE A 164 22.19 3.20 -8.44
C ILE A 164 20.73 2.71 -8.47
N ASN A 165 19.69 3.56 -8.50
CA ASN A 165 18.30 3.12 -8.28
C ASN A 165 17.15 3.89 -8.97
N GLY A 166 17.41 4.84 -9.89
CA GLY A 166 16.40 5.33 -10.85
C GLY A 166 15.15 6.08 -10.36
N GLN A 167 14.90 6.21 -9.05
CA GLN A 167 13.86 7.09 -8.49
C GLN A 167 14.29 7.60 -7.12
N THR A 168 14.27 8.92 -6.92
CA THR A 168 14.45 9.51 -5.59
C THR A 168 13.31 10.44 -5.21
N SER A 169 12.74 10.21 -4.02
CA SER A 169 11.79 11.10 -3.33
C SER A 169 12.49 12.11 -2.42
N VAL A 170 13.75 12.46 -2.72
CA VAL A 170 14.67 13.20 -1.82
C VAL A 170 14.20 14.63 -1.54
N TYR A 171 13.13 15.09 -2.21
CA TYR A 171 12.53 16.37 -1.96
C TYR A 171 11.22 16.23 -1.17
N ASN A 172 11.32 16.29 0.16
CA ASN A 172 10.24 16.69 1.07
C ASN A 172 10.85 17.13 2.41
N GLU A 173 11.12 18.41 2.59
CA GLU A 173 11.34 18.95 3.94
C GLU A 173 9.98 19.10 4.63
N LEU A 174 9.79 18.36 5.71
CA LEU A 174 8.58 18.48 6.53
C LEU A 174 8.62 19.82 7.28
N LEU A 175 7.77 20.76 6.88
CA LEU A 175 7.61 22.04 7.56
C LEU A 175 6.30 22.04 8.35
N ILE A 176 6.40 22.11 9.68
CA ILE A 176 5.25 22.17 10.58
C ILE A 176 5.09 23.61 11.07
N TYR A 177 3.93 24.23 10.80
CA TYR A 177 3.60 25.58 11.26
C TYR A 177 2.39 25.54 12.20
N LYS A 178 2.53 26.09 13.41
CA LYS A 178 1.37 26.40 14.28
C LYS A 178 0.86 27.79 13.95
N LEU A 179 -0.35 27.88 13.41
CA LEU A 179 -1.05 29.14 13.18
C LEU A 179 -1.98 29.42 14.35
N THR A 180 -1.77 30.55 15.05
CA THR A 180 -2.65 31.01 16.13
C THR A 180 -3.33 32.30 15.70
N THR A 181 -4.65 32.40 15.85
CA THR A 181 -5.43 33.57 15.42
C THR A 181 -6.49 33.91 16.45
N ALA A 182 -6.74 35.22 16.64
CA ALA A 182 -7.80 35.73 17.52
C ALA A 182 -9.21 35.59 16.90
N THR A 183 -9.30 35.26 15.62
CA THR A 183 -10.52 35.04 14.84
C THR A 183 -10.51 33.66 14.17
N SER A 184 -11.55 33.30 13.42
CA SER A 184 -11.59 32.02 12.69
C SER A 184 -10.61 31.99 11.51
N LEU A 185 -9.84 30.90 11.40
CA LEU A 185 -8.96 30.63 10.27
C LEU A 185 -9.75 29.94 9.15
N SER A 186 -9.76 30.52 7.94
CA SER A 186 -10.33 29.85 6.76
C SER A 186 -9.25 29.02 6.08
N ILE A 187 -9.42 27.69 6.10
CA ILE A 187 -8.51 26.73 5.45
C ILE A 187 -8.41 27.01 3.95
N ASP A 188 -9.53 27.34 3.30
CA ASP A 188 -9.54 27.64 1.86
C ASP A 188 -8.74 28.90 1.52
N ARG A 189 -8.85 29.95 2.34
CA ARG A 189 -8.04 31.17 2.16
C ARG A 189 -6.57 30.91 2.42
N LEU A 190 -6.24 30.10 3.42
CA LEU A 190 -4.85 29.71 3.68
C LEU A 190 -4.26 28.90 2.52
N ARG A 191 -5.00 27.92 2.01
CA ARG A 191 -4.62 27.14 0.83
C ARG A 191 -4.40 28.05 -0.38
N GLN A 192 -5.32 28.99 -0.63
CA GLN A 192 -5.18 29.96 -1.71
C GLN A 192 -3.95 30.86 -1.53
N ALA A 193 -3.66 31.32 -0.31
CA ALA A 193 -2.47 32.12 -0.01
C ALA A 193 -1.17 31.33 -0.27
N LEU A 194 -1.11 30.07 0.15
CA LEU A 194 0.04 29.20 -0.10
C LEU A 194 0.21 28.90 -1.59
N THR A 195 -0.87 28.59 -2.30
CA THR A 195 -0.86 28.42 -3.77
C THR A 195 -0.36 29.68 -4.47
N ASN A 196 -0.73 30.87 -3.98
CA ASN A 196 -0.22 32.14 -4.52
C ASN A 196 1.28 32.32 -4.25
N ILE A 197 1.78 31.96 -3.06
CA ILE A 197 3.22 32.01 -2.75
C ILE A 197 3.98 31.04 -3.65
N ILE A 198 3.57 29.78 -3.72
CA ILE A 198 4.16 28.75 -4.59
C ILE A 198 4.12 29.21 -6.07
N GLY A 199 3.00 29.81 -6.48
CA GLY A 199 2.84 30.38 -7.82
C GLY A 199 3.87 31.46 -8.15
N LYS A 200 4.08 32.41 -7.22
CA LYS A 200 5.03 33.53 -7.39
C LYS A 200 6.50 33.11 -7.39
N HIS A 201 6.84 32.01 -6.73
CA HIS A 201 8.22 31.59 -6.54
C HIS A 201 8.49 30.29 -7.31
N GLU A 202 9.09 30.40 -8.49
CA GLU A 202 9.44 29.28 -9.37
C GLU A 202 10.24 28.19 -8.66
N ILE A 203 11.03 28.58 -7.65
CA ILE A 203 11.84 27.66 -6.86
C ILE A 203 11.01 26.58 -6.16
N PHE A 204 9.79 26.88 -5.70
CA PHE A 204 8.89 25.90 -5.06
C PHE A 204 8.16 25.00 -6.06
N ARG A 205 8.26 25.30 -7.36
CA ARG A 205 7.65 24.53 -8.45
C ARG A 205 8.69 23.90 -9.36
N THR A 206 9.96 24.01 -9.02
CA THR A 206 11.01 23.44 -9.83
C THR A 206 11.20 21.98 -9.47
N ALA A 207 10.94 21.09 -10.41
CA ALA A 207 11.25 19.68 -10.30
C ALA A 207 12.40 19.30 -11.23
N LEU A 208 13.11 18.23 -10.88
CA LEU A 208 14.00 17.55 -11.79
C LEU A 208 13.20 16.45 -12.50
N ILE A 209 13.19 16.47 -13.82
CA ILE A 209 12.48 15.47 -14.63
C ILE A 209 13.40 14.92 -15.71
N TYR A 210 13.15 13.69 -16.15
CA TYR A 210 13.79 13.16 -17.35
C TYR A 210 12.94 13.50 -18.58
N ASP A 211 13.58 14.06 -19.60
CA ASP A 211 13.02 14.18 -20.95
C ASP A 211 14.02 13.54 -21.92
N GLN A 212 13.60 12.50 -22.63
CA GLN A 212 14.46 11.73 -23.55
C GLN A 212 15.82 11.33 -22.94
N ASP A 213 15.80 10.72 -21.75
CA ASP A 213 16.98 10.28 -21.00
C ASP A 213 17.96 11.39 -20.58
N LYS A 214 17.54 12.66 -20.68
CA LYS A 214 18.28 13.80 -20.11
C LYS A 214 17.58 14.31 -18.86
N LEU A 215 18.33 14.38 -17.76
CA LEU A 215 17.88 15.06 -16.55
C LEU A 215 17.80 16.57 -16.82
N MET A 216 16.59 17.10 -16.75
CA MET A 216 16.29 18.50 -17.00
C MET A 216 15.61 19.11 -15.78
N GLN A 217 16.03 20.32 -15.41
CA GLN A 217 15.30 21.12 -14.46
C GLN A 217 14.09 21.73 -15.15
N LYS A 218 12.88 21.40 -14.68
CA LYS A 218 11.63 21.95 -15.22
C LYS A 218 10.86 22.68 -14.13
N ILE A 219 10.50 23.92 -14.44
CA ILE A 219 9.53 24.66 -13.64
C ILE A 219 8.15 24.10 -13.99
N LEU A 220 7.53 23.43 -13.04
CA LEU A 220 6.19 22.86 -13.20
C LEU A 220 5.16 24.01 -13.29
N PRO A 221 4.13 23.87 -14.14
CA PRO A 221 3.06 24.86 -14.25
C PRO A 221 2.34 25.01 -12.91
N ILE A 222 1.68 26.13 -12.66
CA ILE A 222 0.86 26.29 -11.45
C ILE A 222 -0.38 25.40 -11.60
N SER A 223 -0.60 24.51 -10.64
CA SER A 223 -1.77 23.62 -10.56
C SER A 223 -2.46 23.84 -9.23
N ASN A 224 -3.77 23.59 -9.15
CA ASN A 224 -4.51 23.78 -7.91
C ASN A 224 -4.13 22.77 -6.80
N ASN A 225 -3.28 21.77 -7.11
CA ASN A 225 -2.98 20.65 -6.21
C ASN A 225 -1.51 20.60 -5.74
N PHE A 226 -0.72 21.67 -5.89
CA PHE A 226 0.68 21.66 -5.40
C PHE A 226 0.82 21.57 -3.87
N ALA A 227 -0.24 21.91 -3.12
CA ALA A 227 -0.22 21.89 -1.66
C ALA A 227 -1.50 21.22 -1.14
N SER A 228 -1.41 19.96 -0.75
CA SER A 228 -2.34 19.41 0.24
C SER A 228 -1.99 20.07 1.57
N LEU A 229 -2.95 20.78 2.15
CA LEU A 229 -2.82 21.29 3.51
C LEU A 229 -3.60 20.35 4.40
N ASP A 230 -2.89 19.46 5.06
CA ASP A 230 -3.47 18.56 6.05
C ASP A 230 -3.79 19.37 7.30
N VAL A 231 -5.06 19.35 7.70
CA VAL A 231 -5.54 20.05 8.90
C VAL A 231 -5.84 19.01 9.95
N TYR A 232 -5.19 19.16 11.09
CA TYR A 232 -5.37 18.30 12.24
C TYR A 232 -5.86 19.15 13.42
N ASP A 233 -6.72 18.55 14.24
CA ASP A 233 -7.10 19.16 15.51
C ASP A 233 -5.94 19.12 16.52
N GLU A 234 -6.11 19.88 17.61
CA GLU A 234 -5.09 19.99 18.66
C GLU A 234 -4.77 18.63 19.30
N SER A 235 -5.78 17.78 19.52
CA SER A 235 -5.60 16.43 20.07
C SER A 235 -4.73 15.54 19.18
N THR A 236 -4.93 15.59 17.87
CA THR A 236 -4.17 14.81 16.89
C THR A 236 -2.73 15.27 16.86
N ILE A 237 -2.49 16.59 16.79
CA ILE A 237 -1.14 17.15 16.83
C ILE A 237 -0.43 16.84 18.15
N SER A 238 -1.15 16.94 19.28
CA SER A 238 -0.61 16.56 20.59
C SER A 238 -0.20 15.09 20.62
N THR A 239 -1.04 14.20 20.09
CA THR A 239 -0.74 12.77 19.98
C THR A 239 0.47 12.51 19.09
N MET A 240 0.57 13.14 17.92
CA MET A 240 1.73 13.05 17.04
C MET A 240 3.02 13.53 17.72
N ALA A 241 2.95 14.64 18.47
CA ALA A 241 4.08 15.16 19.23
C ALA A 241 4.50 14.21 20.36
N MET A 242 3.54 13.59 21.07
CA MET A 242 3.83 12.56 22.06
C MET A 242 4.50 11.34 21.44
N ARG A 243 4.04 10.90 20.25
CA ARG A 243 4.67 9.78 19.53
C ARG A 243 6.09 10.13 19.09
N LEU A 244 6.32 11.33 18.58
CA LEU A 244 7.66 11.81 18.22
C LEU A 244 8.59 11.86 19.45
N LYS A 245 8.08 12.36 20.59
CA LYS A 245 8.82 12.32 21.86
C LYS A 245 9.15 10.88 22.26
N ASN A 246 8.20 9.95 22.16
CA ASN A 246 8.39 8.54 22.47
C ASN A 246 9.49 7.90 21.61
N ILE A 247 9.61 8.27 20.33
CA ILE A 247 10.72 7.86 19.46
C ILE A 247 12.04 8.42 19.99
N PHE A 248 12.11 9.72 20.31
CA PHE A 248 13.34 10.32 20.83
C PHE A 248 13.78 9.69 22.16
N ASP A 249 12.85 9.35 23.04
CA ASP A 249 13.12 8.68 24.31
C ASP A 249 13.72 7.26 24.10
N GLN A 250 13.41 6.60 22.97
CA GLN A 250 13.95 5.28 22.60
C GLN A 250 15.30 5.33 21.87
N LEU A 251 15.72 6.50 21.35
CA LEU A 251 16.78 6.63 20.36
C LEU A 251 18.15 6.08 20.81
N PHE A 252 18.43 6.12 22.12
CA PHE A 252 19.67 5.62 22.70
C PHE A 252 19.56 4.24 23.34
N SER A 253 18.35 3.66 23.36
CA SER A 253 18.05 2.39 24.01
C SER A 253 17.90 1.23 23.03
N ILE A 254 17.88 1.51 21.73
CA ILE A 254 17.69 0.52 20.67
C ILE A 254 18.96 0.27 19.88
N SER A 255 19.06 -0.94 19.31
CA SER A 255 20.19 -1.38 18.48
C SER A 255 19.93 -1.21 16.98
N SER A 256 18.66 -1.06 16.58
CA SER A 256 18.24 -0.92 15.18
C SER A 256 16.99 -0.05 15.07
N ILE A 257 16.91 0.75 14.01
CA ILE A 257 15.75 1.62 13.74
C ILE A 257 14.42 0.86 13.60
N TYR A 258 14.44 -0.44 13.27
CA TYR A 258 13.25 -1.28 13.18
C TYR A 258 12.63 -1.61 14.56
N GLN A 259 13.32 -1.26 15.65
CA GLN A 259 12.86 -1.48 17.02
C GLN A 259 12.08 -0.29 17.59
N PHE A 260 12.03 0.86 16.88
CA PHE A 260 11.24 2.00 17.31
C PHE A 260 9.75 1.64 17.34
N SER A 261 9.13 1.79 18.51
CA SER A 261 7.68 1.77 18.63
C SER A 261 7.12 3.19 18.50
N LEU A 262 6.19 3.37 17.57
CA LEU A 262 5.37 4.58 17.47
C LEU A 262 4.22 4.60 18.47
N LEU A 263 3.87 3.44 19.03
CA LEU A 263 2.76 3.31 19.96
C LEU A 263 3.13 3.91 21.31
N LEU A 264 2.23 4.74 21.84
CA LEU A 264 2.32 5.26 23.19
C LEU A 264 2.01 4.16 24.20
N PRO A 265 2.54 4.23 25.43
CA PRO A 265 2.33 3.18 26.45
C PRO A 265 0.85 2.80 26.67
N HIS A 266 -0.04 3.79 26.73
CA HIS A 266 -1.47 3.55 26.89
C HIS A 266 -2.13 2.89 25.66
N GLU A 267 -1.57 3.08 24.46
CA GLU A 267 -2.05 2.39 23.25
C GLU A 267 -1.63 0.91 23.27
N VAL A 268 -0.47 0.61 23.85
CA VAL A 268 -0.04 -0.79 24.08
C VAL A 268 -0.92 -1.47 25.12
N GLU A 269 -1.26 -0.77 26.21
CA GLU A 269 -2.23 -1.27 27.21
C GLU A 269 -3.61 -1.50 26.56
N LEU A 270 -4.11 -0.55 25.76
CA LEU A 270 -5.35 -0.71 25.01
C LEU A 270 -5.31 -1.93 24.08
N LEU A 271 -4.21 -2.15 23.36
CA LEU A 271 -4.04 -3.35 22.52
C LEU A 271 -4.06 -4.63 23.34
N HIS A 272 -3.46 -4.63 24.53
CA HIS A 272 -3.52 -5.78 25.43
C HIS A 272 -4.96 -6.05 25.89
N ASP A 273 -5.69 -5.00 26.28
CA ASP A 273 -7.08 -5.09 26.73
C ASP A 273 -8.00 -5.56 25.60
N LEU A 274 -7.84 -5.02 24.39
CA LEU A 274 -8.59 -5.44 23.20
C LEU A 274 -8.32 -6.89 22.80
N ASN A 275 -7.10 -7.39 23.04
CA ASN A 275 -6.73 -8.78 22.76
C ASN A 275 -6.96 -9.73 23.94
N HIS A 276 -7.48 -9.25 25.07
CA HIS A 276 -7.83 -10.10 26.21
C HIS A 276 -9.17 -10.82 25.96
N THR A 277 -9.20 -11.64 24.91
CA THR A 277 -10.39 -12.35 24.40
C THR A 277 -10.41 -13.84 24.79
N PHE A 278 -9.50 -14.27 25.68
CA PHE A 278 -9.44 -15.65 26.12
C PHE A 278 -10.70 -16.03 26.91
N LEU A 279 -11.43 -17.03 26.40
CA LEU A 279 -12.59 -17.64 27.04
C LEU A 279 -12.27 -19.11 27.29
N ASP A 280 -12.34 -19.54 28.55
CA ASP A 280 -12.18 -20.96 28.91
C ASP A 280 -13.50 -21.70 28.66
N TYR A 281 -13.56 -22.42 27.55
CA TYR A 281 -14.74 -23.20 27.18
C TYR A 281 -14.79 -24.61 27.80
N GLY A 282 -13.80 -25.01 28.60
CA GLY A 282 -13.74 -26.27 29.37
C GLY A 282 -13.62 -27.57 28.56
N HIS A 283 -14.35 -27.69 27.44
CA HIS A 283 -14.34 -28.83 26.52
C HIS A 283 -14.12 -28.34 25.10
N ILE A 284 -12.97 -28.65 24.49
CA ILE A 284 -12.75 -28.34 23.08
C ILE A 284 -13.49 -29.41 22.26
N GLY A 285 -14.68 -29.05 21.80
CA GLY A 285 -15.63 -29.98 21.16
C GLY A 285 -15.26 -30.37 19.74
N TYR A 286 -16.07 -31.26 19.19
CA TYR A 286 -16.03 -31.68 17.80
C TYR A 286 -17.35 -31.26 17.16
N ILE A 287 -17.29 -30.81 15.91
CA ILE A 287 -18.49 -30.36 15.19
C ILE A 287 -19.63 -31.40 15.24
N HIS A 288 -19.32 -32.66 14.92
CA HIS A 288 -20.32 -33.72 14.87
C HIS A 288 -20.78 -34.20 16.24
N TRP A 289 -19.94 -34.11 17.28
CA TRP A 289 -20.32 -34.48 18.65
C TRP A 289 -21.21 -33.41 19.28
N ASP A 290 -20.84 -32.13 19.16
CA ASP A 290 -21.66 -31.02 19.65
C ASP A 290 -23.04 -31.04 18.96
N PHE A 291 -23.11 -31.36 17.65
CA PHE A 291 -24.38 -31.60 16.95
C PHE A 291 -25.13 -32.83 17.50
N ALA A 292 -24.45 -33.97 17.66
CA ALA A 292 -25.06 -35.19 18.16
C ALA A 292 -25.65 -34.98 19.57
N ASP A 293 -24.97 -34.24 20.44
CA ASP A 293 -25.47 -33.89 21.77
C ASP A 293 -26.79 -33.12 21.69
N GLN A 294 -26.88 -32.11 20.81
CA GLN A 294 -28.15 -31.41 20.57
C GLN A 294 -29.24 -32.37 20.05
N ALA A 295 -28.88 -33.31 19.19
CA ALA A 295 -29.85 -34.27 18.66
C ALA A 295 -30.36 -35.26 19.71
N HIS A 296 -29.53 -35.65 20.69
CA HIS A 296 -29.99 -36.46 21.82
C HIS A 296 -30.84 -35.66 22.81
N LEU A 297 -30.51 -34.38 23.03
CA LEU A 297 -31.26 -33.50 23.95
C LEU A 297 -32.60 -33.05 23.36
N HIS A 298 -32.65 -32.81 22.05
CA HIS A 298 -33.80 -32.23 21.35
C HIS A 298 -34.24 -33.05 20.12
N PRO A 299 -34.52 -34.35 20.27
CA PRO A 299 -34.67 -35.28 19.14
C PRO A 299 -35.80 -34.90 18.18
N GLN A 300 -36.93 -34.42 18.72
CA GLN A 300 -38.14 -34.09 17.96
C GLN A 300 -38.17 -32.65 17.43
N LYS A 301 -37.13 -31.86 17.71
CA LYS A 301 -37.05 -30.49 17.21
C LYS A 301 -36.72 -30.52 15.71
N VAL A 302 -37.29 -29.61 14.94
CA VAL A 302 -36.96 -29.45 13.52
C VAL A 302 -35.56 -28.84 13.40
N ALA A 303 -34.67 -29.53 12.70
CA ALA A 303 -33.30 -29.10 12.43
C ALA A 303 -33.20 -28.39 11.08
N LEU A 304 -33.77 -29.00 10.03
CA LEU A 304 -33.69 -28.52 8.66
C LEU A 304 -35.08 -28.42 8.05
N VAL A 305 -35.28 -27.38 7.24
CA VAL A 305 -36.47 -27.19 6.41
C VAL A 305 -36.04 -26.93 4.98
N LEU A 306 -36.71 -27.60 4.05
CA LEU A 306 -36.61 -27.40 2.60
C LEU A 306 -38.04 -27.31 2.04
N GLU A 307 -38.24 -26.72 0.86
CA GLU A 307 -39.59 -26.45 0.31
C GLU A 307 -40.57 -27.64 0.35
N ASN A 308 -40.07 -28.88 0.27
CA ASN A 308 -40.84 -30.11 0.19
C ASN A 308 -40.82 -30.97 1.48
N GLY A 309 -40.22 -30.49 2.58
CA GLY A 309 -40.18 -31.28 3.81
C GLY A 309 -39.32 -30.67 4.92
N SER A 310 -39.21 -31.41 6.01
CA SER A 310 -38.34 -31.07 7.14
C SER A 310 -37.68 -32.32 7.69
N LEU A 311 -36.53 -32.13 8.35
CA LEU A 311 -35.88 -33.16 9.14
C LEU A 311 -35.77 -32.69 10.58
N THR A 312 -36.19 -33.55 11.49
CA THR A 312 -35.89 -33.38 12.91
C THR A 312 -34.42 -33.68 13.21
N TYR A 313 -33.94 -33.23 14.36
CA TYR A 313 -32.58 -33.52 14.81
C TYR A 313 -32.28 -35.02 14.86
N VAL A 314 -33.22 -35.85 15.33
CA VAL A 314 -33.03 -37.31 15.41
C VAL A 314 -32.99 -37.96 14.02
N GLU A 315 -33.80 -37.49 13.08
CA GLU A 315 -33.80 -37.98 11.70
C GLU A 315 -32.50 -37.59 10.99
N LEU A 316 -32.06 -36.33 11.15
CA LEU A 316 -30.80 -35.86 10.59
C LEU A 316 -29.60 -36.65 11.14
N LEU A 317 -29.56 -36.87 12.46
CA LEU A 317 -28.53 -37.69 13.10
C LEU A 317 -28.55 -39.12 12.55
N PHE A 318 -29.73 -39.73 12.41
CA PHE A 318 -29.88 -41.08 11.88
C PHE A 318 -29.32 -41.21 10.45
N TYR A 319 -29.67 -40.29 9.54
CA TYR A 319 -29.15 -40.32 8.18
C TYR A 319 -27.64 -40.03 8.12
N ALA A 320 -27.14 -39.10 8.94
CA ALA A 320 -25.70 -38.80 9.01
C ALA A 320 -24.87 -39.98 9.53
N GLN A 321 -25.36 -40.69 10.55
CA GLN A 321 -24.74 -41.90 11.07
C GLN A 321 -24.73 -43.03 10.04
N GLN A 322 -25.83 -43.22 9.29
CA GLN A 322 -25.86 -44.21 8.21
C GLN A 322 -24.84 -43.92 7.11
N LEU A 323 -24.73 -42.65 6.70
CA LEU A 323 -23.71 -42.23 5.75
C LEU A 323 -22.30 -42.48 6.32
N ALA A 324 -22.04 -42.09 7.57
CA ALA A 324 -20.74 -42.29 8.21
C ALA A 324 -20.34 -43.77 8.22
N ASN A 325 -21.25 -44.66 8.64
CA ASN A 325 -21.03 -46.10 8.64
C ASN A 325 -20.74 -46.65 7.24
N TYR A 326 -21.44 -46.16 6.21
CA TYR A 326 -21.17 -46.52 4.82
C TYR A 326 -19.77 -46.08 4.38
N LEU A 327 -19.39 -44.82 4.66
CA LEU A 327 -18.08 -44.27 4.32
C LEU A 327 -16.94 -45.10 4.97
N ILE A 328 -17.12 -45.53 6.21
CA ILE A 328 -16.12 -46.33 6.92
C ILE A 328 -16.07 -47.77 6.41
N ILE A 329 -17.23 -48.44 6.32
CA ILE A 329 -17.29 -49.89 6.06
C ILE A 329 -17.14 -50.23 4.57
N LYS A 330 -17.75 -49.43 3.70
CA LYS A 330 -17.80 -49.71 2.24
C LYS A 330 -16.76 -48.90 1.48
N CYS A 331 -16.51 -47.67 1.88
CA CYS A 331 -15.52 -46.82 1.23
C CYS A 331 -14.17 -46.82 1.93
N ALA A 332 -14.03 -47.44 3.10
CA ALA A 332 -12.78 -47.51 3.87
C ALA A 332 -12.19 -46.15 4.26
N VAL A 333 -13.03 -45.12 4.42
CA VAL A 333 -12.59 -43.79 4.90
C VAL A 333 -11.96 -43.93 6.28
N GLN A 334 -10.75 -43.38 6.42
CA GLN A 334 -9.98 -43.29 7.66
C GLN A 334 -9.95 -41.84 8.17
N PRO A 335 -9.75 -41.63 9.49
CA PRO A 335 -9.54 -40.31 10.06
C PRO A 335 -8.47 -39.51 9.31
N GLY A 336 -8.80 -38.27 8.94
CA GLY A 336 -7.89 -37.37 8.23
C GLY A 336 -7.84 -37.55 6.71
N GLN A 337 -8.60 -38.48 6.14
CA GLN A 337 -8.74 -38.56 4.68
C GLN A 337 -9.74 -37.52 4.17
N ILE A 338 -9.43 -36.91 3.03
CA ILE A 338 -10.29 -35.90 2.42
C ILE A 338 -11.45 -36.56 1.66
N VAL A 339 -12.66 -36.13 1.98
CA VAL A 339 -13.87 -36.45 1.23
C VAL A 339 -14.39 -35.17 0.61
N CYS A 340 -14.31 -35.09 -0.71
CA CYS A 340 -14.89 -34.00 -1.46
C CYS A 340 -16.40 -34.21 -1.58
N GLN A 341 -17.20 -33.17 -1.35
CA GLN A 341 -18.63 -33.21 -1.52
C GLN A 341 -19.03 -32.29 -2.67
N LEU A 342 -19.69 -32.86 -3.67
CA LEU A 342 -20.20 -32.15 -4.84
C LEU A 342 -21.71 -32.43 -4.93
N ILE A 343 -22.45 -31.78 -4.03
CA ILE A 343 -23.89 -31.93 -3.83
C ILE A 343 -24.50 -30.53 -3.75
N GLU A 344 -25.53 -30.26 -4.56
CA GLU A 344 -26.25 -28.99 -4.48
C GLU A 344 -27.08 -28.89 -3.18
N ARG A 345 -27.45 -27.66 -2.78
CA ARG A 345 -28.21 -27.40 -1.55
C ARG A 345 -29.46 -28.30 -1.46
N SER A 346 -29.47 -29.16 -0.45
CA SER A 346 -30.45 -30.24 -0.26
C SER A 346 -30.26 -30.85 1.14
N PHE A 347 -31.13 -31.76 1.56
CA PHE A 347 -30.90 -32.50 2.81
C PHE A 347 -29.65 -33.36 2.71
N GLU A 348 -29.41 -33.97 1.55
CA GLU A 348 -28.25 -34.80 1.24
C GLU A 348 -26.94 -34.02 1.39
N MET A 349 -26.94 -32.72 1.10
CA MET A 349 -25.77 -31.85 1.32
C MET A 349 -25.40 -31.75 2.80
N VAL A 350 -26.39 -31.55 3.68
CA VAL A 350 -26.15 -31.40 5.13
C VAL A 350 -25.85 -32.76 5.77
N ILE A 351 -26.58 -33.81 5.38
CA ILE A 351 -26.31 -35.19 5.79
C ILE A 351 -24.89 -35.57 5.39
N GLY A 352 -24.51 -35.27 4.14
CA GLY A 352 -23.17 -35.42 3.58
C GLY A 352 -22.09 -34.82 4.47
N MET A 353 -22.25 -33.55 4.79
CA MET A 353 -21.32 -32.78 5.61
C MET A 353 -21.11 -33.41 7.00
N ILE A 354 -22.21 -33.71 7.70
CA ILE A 354 -22.16 -34.28 9.06
C ILE A 354 -21.64 -35.72 9.03
N GLY A 355 -22.09 -36.54 8.07
CA GLY A 355 -21.67 -37.93 7.92
C GLY A 355 -20.18 -38.06 7.58
N ILE A 356 -19.63 -37.13 6.79
CA ILE A 356 -18.18 -37.06 6.53
C ILE A 356 -17.42 -36.82 7.84
N TRP A 357 -17.82 -35.84 8.66
CA TRP A 357 -17.17 -35.61 9.95
C TRP A 357 -17.34 -36.78 10.92
N MET A 358 -18.54 -37.38 10.97
CA MET A 358 -18.81 -38.57 11.78
C MET A 358 -18.01 -39.78 11.33
N SER A 359 -17.52 -39.83 10.09
CA SER A 359 -16.58 -40.86 9.61
C SER A 359 -15.11 -40.57 9.94
N GLY A 360 -14.81 -39.40 10.51
CA GLY A 360 -13.45 -38.87 10.70
C GLY A 360 -12.83 -38.26 9.44
N GLY A 361 -13.58 -38.19 8.35
CA GLY A 361 -13.15 -37.57 7.09
C GLY A 361 -13.10 -36.05 7.17
N ILE A 362 -12.25 -35.46 6.33
CA ILE A 362 -12.12 -34.03 6.15
C ILE A 362 -13.13 -33.59 5.08
N TYR A 363 -14.07 -32.73 5.44
CA TYR A 363 -15.09 -32.20 4.54
C TYR A 363 -14.49 -31.16 3.59
N THR A 364 -14.64 -31.36 2.28
CA THR A 364 -14.25 -30.35 1.28
C THR A 364 -15.41 -30.06 0.34
N PRO A 365 -16.10 -28.92 0.47
CA PRO A 365 -17.16 -28.55 -0.47
C PRO A 365 -16.58 -28.26 -1.84
N LEU A 366 -17.29 -28.72 -2.87
CA LEU A 366 -17.07 -28.37 -4.26
C LEU A 366 -18.39 -27.85 -4.85
N ASN A 367 -18.30 -26.95 -5.83
CA ASN A 367 -19.45 -26.38 -6.49
C ASN A 367 -19.48 -26.78 -7.97
N LEU A 368 -20.58 -27.39 -8.40
CA LEU A 368 -20.76 -27.85 -9.78
C LEU A 368 -20.88 -26.70 -10.78
N HIS A 369 -21.18 -25.48 -10.30
CA HIS A 369 -21.24 -24.28 -11.13
C HIS A 369 -19.89 -23.59 -11.30
N ASP A 370 -18.83 -24.06 -10.64
CA ASP A 370 -17.49 -23.55 -10.86
C ASP A 370 -16.97 -23.96 -12.25
N PRO A 371 -16.11 -23.16 -12.90
CA PRO A 371 -15.49 -23.55 -14.16
C PRO A 371 -14.77 -24.89 -14.06
N ASP A 372 -14.90 -25.76 -15.07
CA ASP A 372 -14.34 -27.13 -15.07
C ASP A 372 -12.86 -27.18 -14.71
N LYS A 373 -12.07 -26.19 -15.16
CA LYS A 373 -10.65 -26.08 -14.83
C LYS A 373 -10.41 -25.85 -13.34
N GLN A 374 -11.25 -25.02 -12.71
CA GLN A 374 -11.18 -24.70 -11.29
C GLN A 374 -11.60 -25.91 -10.46
N LEU A 375 -12.71 -26.55 -10.81
CA LEU A 375 -13.19 -27.78 -10.15
C LEU A 375 -12.14 -28.90 -10.21
N ASN A 376 -11.57 -29.16 -11.39
CA ASN A 376 -10.51 -30.16 -11.54
C ASN A 376 -9.24 -29.79 -10.78
N ALA A 377 -8.87 -28.51 -10.74
CA ALA A 377 -7.72 -28.06 -9.96
C ALA A 377 -7.94 -28.28 -8.46
N CYS A 378 -9.13 -28.01 -7.92
CA CYS A 378 -9.47 -28.32 -6.52
C CYS A 378 -9.30 -29.82 -6.25
N ILE A 379 -9.92 -30.67 -7.08
CA ILE A 379 -9.90 -32.14 -6.91
C ILE A 379 -8.48 -32.70 -7.01
N GLN A 380 -7.66 -32.16 -7.92
CA GLN A 380 -6.25 -32.57 -8.03
C GLN A 380 -5.42 -32.14 -6.82
N GLN A 381 -5.68 -30.97 -6.25
CA GLN A 381 -4.96 -30.49 -5.07
C GLN A 381 -5.35 -31.24 -3.79
N THR A 382 -6.58 -31.75 -3.69
CA THR A 382 -7.04 -32.46 -2.49
C THR A 382 -6.50 -33.89 -2.38
N ASP A 383 -6.15 -34.55 -3.48
CA ASP A 383 -5.91 -36.00 -3.51
C ASP A 383 -7.01 -36.76 -2.75
N ALA A 384 -8.27 -36.35 -2.99
CA ALA A 384 -9.40 -36.82 -2.21
C ALA A 384 -9.59 -38.34 -2.33
N HIS A 385 -9.89 -38.98 -1.19
CA HIS A 385 -10.14 -40.41 -1.13
C HIS A 385 -11.37 -40.79 -1.96
N LEU A 386 -12.42 -39.97 -1.89
CA LEU A 386 -13.60 -40.07 -2.75
C LEU A 386 -14.29 -38.72 -2.94
N ILE A 387 -15.17 -38.67 -3.96
CA ILE A 387 -16.14 -37.60 -4.15
C ILE A 387 -17.54 -38.13 -3.89
N LEU A 388 -18.24 -37.50 -2.96
CA LEU A 388 -19.65 -37.75 -2.67
C LEU A 388 -20.52 -36.84 -3.54
N VAL A 389 -21.42 -37.44 -4.31
CA VAL A 389 -22.40 -36.74 -5.17
C VAL A 389 -23.81 -37.22 -4.80
N HIS A 390 -24.84 -36.49 -5.25
CA HIS A 390 -26.22 -36.99 -5.27
C HIS A 390 -26.68 -37.23 -6.72
N GLN A 391 -27.81 -37.89 -6.91
CA GLN A 391 -28.30 -38.32 -8.21
C GLN A 391 -28.42 -37.17 -9.24
N PRO A 392 -28.95 -35.97 -8.88
CA PRO A 392 -28.98 -34.83 -9.80
C PRO A 392 -27.59 -34.43 -10.33
N THR A 393 -26.62 -34.23 -9.42
CA THR A 393 -25.23 -33.92 -9.82
C THR A 393 -24.61 -35.06 -10.62
N GLN A 394 -24.80 -36.32 -10.24
CA GLN A 394 -24.28 -37.46 -10.99
C GLN A 394 -24.80 -37.48 -12.44
N ASN A 395 -26.09 -37.24 -12.63
CA ASN A 395 -26.70 -37.15 -13.96
C ASN A 395 -26.13 -35.96 -14.75
N GLN A 396 -25.91 -34.82 -14.11
CA GLN A 396 -25.33 -33.66 -14.76
C GLN A 396 -23.88 -33.91 -15.21
N LEU A 397 -23.04 -34.51 -14.35
CA LEU A 397 -21.67 -34.90 -14.69
C LEU A 397 -21.62 -35.81 -15.91
N LEU A 398 -22.49 -36.82 -15.95
CA LEU A 398 -22.63 -37.75 -17.09
C LEU A 398 -23.09 -37.03 -18.36
N SER A 399 -24.10 -36.16 -18.26
CA SER A 399 -24.64 -35.45 -19.43
C SER A 399 -23.68 -34.43 -20.04
N GLN A 400 -22.86 -33.78 -19.20
CA GLN A 400 -21.89 -32.76 -19.62
C GLN A 400 -20.53 -33.37 -20.01
N CYS A 401 -20.38 -34.70 -19.92
CA CYS A 401 -19.11 -35.40 -20.14
C CYS A 401 -17.96 -34.81 -19.30
N LEU A 402 -18.28 -34.35 -18.09
CA LEU A 402 -17.30 -33.78 -17.16
C LEU A 402 -16.41 -34.90 -16.64
N MET A 403 -15.16 -34.92 -17.11
CA MET A 403 -14.16 -35.85 -16.64
C MET A 403 -13.61 -35.37 -15.30
N ILE A 404 -14.02 -36.03 -14.22
CA ILE A 404 -13.43 -35.84 -12.89
C ILE A 404 -12.39 -36.94 -12.67
N ASN A 405 -11.13 -36.55 -12.50
CA ASN A 405 -10.05 -37.50 -12.27
C ASN A 405 -9.91 -37.80 -10.76
N VAL A 406 -10.68 -38.77 -10.26
CA VAL A 406 -10.61 -39.25 -8.87
C VAL A 406 -10.71 -40.77 -8.81
N GLY A 407 -10.16 -41.37 -7.75
CA GLY A 407 -10.18 -42.83 -7.55
C GLY A 407 -11.59 -43.40 -7.33
N GLN A 408 -12.52 -42.63 -6.75
CA GLN A 408 -13.86 -43.10 -6.41
C GLN A 408 -14.90 -41.97 -6.39
N VAL A 409 -16.05 -42.19 -7.03
CA VAL A 409 -17.24 -41.32 -6.96
C VAL A 409 -18.40 -42.14 -6.39
N ILE A 410 -19.00 -41.68 -5.30
CA ILE A 410 -20.12 -42.33 -4.62
C ILE A 410 -21.38 -41.48 -4.72
N CYS A 411 -22.48 -42.09 -5.16
CA CYS A 411 -23.79 -41.46 -5.16
C CYS A 411 -24.48 -41.71 -3.81
N PHE A 412 -24.88 -40.64 -3.13
CA PHE A 412 -25.60 -40.66 -1.86
C PHE A 412 -26.87 -41.51 -1.93
N ASP A 413 -27.62 -41.39 -3.02
CA ASP A 413 -28.89 -42.09 -3.23
C ASP A 413 -28.75 -43.62 -3.35
N HIS A 414 -27.53 -44.13 -3.52
CA HIS A 414 -27.24 -45.57 -3.59
C HIS A 414 -26.81 -46.18 -2.24
N ILE A 415 -26.85 -45.40 -1.16
CA ILE A 415 -26.45 -45.83 0.17
C ILE A 415 -27.61 -46.60 0.81
N ASN A 416 -27.46 -47.92 0.92
CA ASN A 416 -28.46 -48.79 1.52
C ASN A 416 -28.49 -48.66 3.05
N ALA A 417 -29.70 -48.58 3.59
CA ALA A 417 -30.00 -48.49 5.02
C ALA A 417 -29.70 -49.77 5.84
N GLU A 418 -29.10 -50.79 5.24
CA GLU A 418 -28.88 -52.10 5.89
C GLU A 418 -27.66 -52.10 6.84
N ILE A 419 -26.85 -51.04 6.85
CA ILE A 419 -25.70 -50.92 7.74
C ILE A 419 -26.18 -50.42 9.12
N THR A 420 -26.64 -51.35 9.96
CA THR A 420 -27.11 -51.07 11.33
C THR A 420 -25.99 -51.12 12.37
N THR A 421 -24.75 -51.40 11.95
CA THR A 421 -23.61 -51.49 12.86
C THR A 421 -23.17 -50.09 13.29
N TYR A 422 -23.41 -49.75 14.55
CA TYR A 422 -22.91 -48.52 15.16
C TYR A 422 -21.41 -48.67 15.43
N ILE A 423 -20.60 -47.75 14.89
CA ILE A 423 -19.16 -47.70 15.16
C ILE A 423 -18.95 -46.76 16.35
N ASP A 424 -18.82 -47.34 17.55
CA ASP A 424 -18.77 -46.63 18.84
C ASP A 424 -17.57 -45.67 18.99
N SER A 425 -16.51 -45.82 18.20
CA SER A 425 -15.34 -44.94 18.33
C SER A 425 -14.53 -44.83 17.05
N ILE A 426 -14.58 -43.63 16.46
CA ILE A 426 -13.58 -43.18 15.50
C ILE A 426 -12.63 -42.26 16.25
N ASN A 427 -11.33 -42.49 16.07
CA ASN A 427 -10.31 -41.69 16.75
C ASN A 427 -10.16 -40.31 16.11
N VAL A 428 -11.10 -39.41 16.38
CA VAL A 428 -11.03 -37.99 16.02
C VAL A 428 -10.64 -37.19 17.25
N THR A 429 -9.58 -36.39 17.14
CA THR A 429 -9.20 -35.35 18.12
C THR A 429 -9.62 -33.96 17.62
N PRO A 430 -9.79 -32.96 18.51
CA PRO A 430 -10.12 -31.58 18.09
C PRO A 430 -9.07 -30.94 17.18
N GLU A 431 -7.84 -31.46 17.21
CA GLU A 431 -6.69 -31.05 16.40
C GLU A 431 -6.77 -31.53 14.95
N HIS A 432 -7.66 -32.46 14.60
CA HIS A 432 -7.85 -32.86 13.21
C HIS A 432 -8.48 -31.74 12.37
N ILE A 433 -8.07 -31.69 11.11
CA ILE A 433 -8.70 -30.84 10.10
C ILE A 433 -10.16 -31.28 9.98
N SER A 434 -11.06 -30.32 10.09
CA SER A 434 -12.50 -30.54 9.91
C SER A 434 -12.89 -30.31 8.46
N HIS A 435 -12.41 -29.22 7.86
CA HIS A 435 -12.75 -28.88 6.49
C HIS A 435 -11.64 -28.13 5.77
N ILE A 436 -11.71 -28.19 4.44
CA ILE A 436 -10.86 -27.46 3.52
C ILE A 436 -11.74 -26.59 2.62
N ILE A 437 -11.45 -25.30 2.54
CA ILE A 437 -12.13 -24.38 1.62
C ILE A 437 -11.10 -23.76 0.69
N PHE A 438 -11.42 -23.71 -0.60
CA PHE A 438 -10.54 -23.12 -1.61
C PHE A 438 -10.81 -21.63 -1.77
N THR A 439 -9.74 -20.83 -1.76
CA THR A 439 -9.78 -19.38 -2.02
C THR A 439 -8.97 -19.06 -3.27
N SER A 440 -9.43 -18.10 -4.08
CA SER A 440 -8.67 -17.59 -5.22
C SER A 440 -7.78 -16.44 -4.76
N ASP A 441 -6.51 -16.47 -5.13
CA ASP A 441 -5.62 -15.33 -4.92
C ASP A 441 -5.58 -14.39 -6.14
N ARG A 442 -4.87 -13.27 -6.01
CA ARG A 442 -4.73 -12.28 -7.10
C ARG A 442 -4.04 -12.83 -8.36
N SER A 443 -3.33 -13.94 -8.25
CA SER A 443 -2.70 -14.63 -9.39
C SER A 443 -3.64 -15.62 -10.08
N GLY A 444 -4.86 -15.82 -9.53
CA GLY A 444 -5.82 -16.82 -10.00
C GLY A 444 -5.50 -18.24 -9.54
N LEU A 445 -4.50 -18.41 -8.67
CA LEU A 445 -4.18 -19.71 -8.08
C LEU A 445 -5.12 -19.99 -6.90
N LEU A 446 -5.57 -21.24 -6.85
CA LEU A 446 -6.38 -21.74 -5.75
C LEU A 446 -5.50 -22.11 -4.56
N LYS A 447 -5.90 -21.68 -3.36
CA LYS A 447 -5.27 -22.02 -2.09
C LYS A 447 -6.25 -22.78 -1.21
N ALA A 448 -5.85 -23.96 -0.77
CA ALA A 448 -6.57 -24.76 0.21
C ALA A 448 -6.37 -24.18 1.62
N VAL A 449 -7.43 -23.66 2.23
CA VAL A 449 -7.45 -23.21 3.62
C VAL A 449 -7.96 -24.36 4.49
N GLN A 450 -7.14 -24.83 5.42
CA GLN A 450 -7.45 -25.96 6.30
C GLN A 450 -7.85 -25.44 7.68
N LEU A 451 -8.99 -25.86 8.20
CA LEU A 451 -9.45 -25.47 9.53
C LEU A 451 -9.73 -26.69 10.41
N ARG A 452 -9.17 -26.69 11.62
CA ARG A 452 -9.37 -27.78 12.60
C ARG A 452 -10.71 -27.66 13.30
N HIS A 453 -11.22 -28.77 13.83
CA HIS A 453 -12.47 -28.77 14.59
C HIS A 453 -12.45 -27.74 15.72
N HIS A 454 -11.36 -27.67 16.49
CA HIS A 454 -11.27 -26.74 17.61
C HIS A 454 -11.32 -25.26 17.20
N ASN A 455 -10.75 -24.90 16.05
CA ASN A 455 -10.77 -23.52 15.56
C ASN A 455 -12.21 -23.08 15.28
N PHE A 456 -12.98 -23.94 14.59
CA PHE A 456 -14.36 -23.65 14.23
C PHE A 456 -15.26 -23.58 15.47
N ILE A 457 -15.17 -24.57 16.36
CA ILE A 457 -15.96 -24.60 17.60
C ILE A 457 -15.69 -23.39 18.48
N SER A 458 -14.42 -22.98 18.61
CA SER A 458 -14.07 -21.78 19.38
C SER A 458 -14.71 -20.52 18.77
N SER A 459 -14.77 -20.42 17.44
CA SER A 459 -15.40 -19.29 16.75
C SER A 459 -16.94 -19.29 16.90
N VAL A 460 -17.55 -20.47 16.87
CA VAL A 460 -19.01 -20.62 17.00
C VAL A 460 -19.48 -20.27 18.42
N ARG A 461 -18.72 -20.66 19.45
CA ARG A 461 -19.11 -20.39 20.85
C ARG A 461 -18.99 -18.94 21.29
N SER A 462 -18.32 -18.10 20.51
CA SER A 462 -18.33 -16.64 20.70
C SER A 462 -19.53 -15.96 20.03
N ASN A 463 -20.33 -16.67 19.23
CA ASN A 463 -21.45 -16.11 18.50
C ASN A 463 -22.79 -16.23 19.25
N HIS A 464 -23.81 -15.53 18.76
CA HIS A 464 -25.05 -15.22 19.48
C HIS A 464 -26.29 -16.00 18.99
N ILE A 465 -26.14 -17.11 18.26
CA ILE A 465 -27.30 -17.94 17.87
C ILE A 465 -27.94 -18.54 19.12
N HIS A 466 -29.23 -18.27 19.29
CA HIS A 466 -30.05 -18.86 20.35
C HIS A 466 -30.78 -20.11 19.83
N PRO A 467 -31.08 -21.12 20.66
CA PRO A 467 -31.82 -22.31 20.22
C PRO A 467 -33.17 -22.01 19.56
N MET A 468 -33.80 -20.87 19.83
CA MET A 468 -35.09 -20.51 19.20
C MET A 468 -34.93 -19.83 17.84
N ASP A 469 -33.69 -19.58 17.42
CA ASP A 469 -33.41 -18.86 16.20
C ASP A 469 -33.60 -19.77 14.98
N THR A 470 -34.13 -19.18 13.91
CA THR A 470 -34.24 -19.79 12.59
C THR A 470 -33.29 -19.08 11.64
N VAL A 471 -32.37 -19.81 11.03
CA VAL A 471 -31.30 -19.25 10.18
C VAL A 471 -31.55 -19.60 8.72
N LEU A 472 -31.45 -18.60 7.84
CA LEU A 472 -31.56 -18.81 6.40
C LEU A 472 -30.22 -19.26 5.80
N TYR A 473 -30.21 -20.45 5.18
CA TYR A 473 -29.06 -20.97 4.45
C TYR A 473 -29.14 -20.59 2.96
N HIS A 474 -28.28 -19.66 2.56
CA HIS A 474 -28.27 -19.10 1.22
C HIS A 474 -26.88 -19.00 0.60
N THR A 475 -25.85 -19.02 1.43
CA THR A 475 -24.48 -18.78 0.99
C THR A 475 -23.95 -19.94 0.15
N SER A 476 -23.15 -19.61 -0.87
CA SER A 476 -22.47 -20.61 -1.69
C SER A 476 -21.45 -21.39 -0.85
N VAL A 477 -21.33 -22.69 -1.10
CA VAL A 477 -20.37 -23.59 -0.44
C VAL A 477 -18.90 -23.21 -0.67
N ASN A 478 -18.62 -22.30 -1.61
CA ASN A 478 -17.29 -21.74 -1.86
C ASN A 478 -16.82 -20.76 -0.77
N PHE A 479 -17.72 -20.31 0.12
CA PHE A 479 -17.40 -19.40 1.22
C PHE A 479 -17.64 -20.07 2.56
N ASP A 480 -16.73 -19.86 3.52
CA ASP A 480 -16.79 -20.40 4.88
C ASP A 480 -18.08 -20.10 5.65
N ILE A 481 -18.77 -19.00 5.34
CA ILE A 481 -20.06 -18.64 5.94
C ILE A 481 -21.15 -19.71 5.74
N HIS A 482 -21.07 -20.54 4.69
CA HIS A 482 -22.00 -21.66 4.53
C HIS A 482 -21.94 -22.63 5.74
N LEU A 483 -20.76 -22.76 6.37
CA LEU A 483 -20.58 -23.54 7.59
C LEU A 483 -21.17 -22.82 8.79
N LEU A 484 -21.07 -21.49 8.88
CA LEU A 484 -21.73 -20.74 9.95
C LEU A 484 -23.25 -20.90 9.86
N GLU A 485 -23.85 -20.66 8.69
CA GLU A 485 -25.30 -20.75 8.50
C GLU A 485 -25.90 -22.13 8.88
N ILE A 486 -25.17 -23.23 8.63
CA ILE A 486 -25.65 -24.59 8.95
C ILE A 486 -25.12 -25.08 10.28
N VAL A 487 -23.80 -25.12 10.45
CA VAL A 487 -23.16 -25.85 11.54
C VAL A 487 -23.31 -25.10 12.85
N GLU A 488 -23.16 -23.78 12.87
CA GLU A 488 -23.41 -22.97 14.06
C GLU A 488 -24.85 -23.15 14.53
N THR A 489 -25.79 -23.02 13.60
CA THR A 489 -27.22 -23.22 13.83
C THR A 489 -27.49 -24.57 14.48
N LEU A 490 -26.96 -25.65 13.91
CA LEU A 490 -27.21 -27.01 14.40
C LEU A 490 -26.55 -27.28 15.77
N ILE A 491 -25.34 -26.77 16.01
CA ILE A 491 -24.64 -26.94 17.30
C ILE A 491 -25.29 -26.13 18.42
N MET A 492 -25.88 -24.97 18.09
CA MET A 492 -26.64 -24.14 19.02
C MET A 492 -28.11 -24.54 19.14
N CYS A 493 -28.50 -25.70 18.60
CA CYS A 493 -29.87 -26.22 18.62
C CYS A 493 -30.88 -25.34 17.86
N GLY A 494 -30.45 -24.43 16.98
CA GLY A 494 -31.32 -23.64 16.12
C GLY A 494 -31.99 -24.46 15.00
N GLN A 495 -32.70 -23.78 14.11
CA GLN A 495 -33.32 -24.38 12.93
C GLN A 495 -32.78 -23.72 11.66
N ALA A 496 -32.39 -24.48 10.65
CA ALA A 496 -31.92 -23.94 9.38
C ALA A 496 -32.95 -24.13 8.25
N ILE A 497 -33.20 -23.07 7.48
CA ILE A 497 -34.04 -23.09 6.29
C ILE A 497 -33.14 -23.08 5.05
N LEU A 498 -33.17 -24.16 4.28
CA LEU A 498 -32.35 -24.34 3.08
C LEU A 498 -33.03 -23.66 1.89
N LEU A 499 -32.41 -22.64 1.30
CA LEU A 499 -32.88 -22.11 0.02
C LEU A 499 -32.50 -23.06 -1.12
N HIS A 500 -33.49 -23.43 -1.94
CA HIS A 500 -33.31 -24.32 -3.08
C HIS A 500 -32.21 -23.79 -4.04
N PRO A 501 -31.39 -24.65 -4.69
CA PRO A 501 -30.35 -24.25 -5.65
C PRO A 501 -30.87 -23.34 -6.77
N ASN A 502 -32.00 -23.72 -7.38
CA ASN A 502 -32.75 -22.93 -8.38
C ASN A 502 -33.46 -21.70 -7.82
N GLY A 503 -33.57 -21.58 -6.49
CA GLY A 503 -33.89 -20.35 -5.77
C GLY A 503 -32.70 -19.41 -5.88
N ASN A 504 -32.43 -18.96 -7.11
CA ASN A 504 -31.38 -18.01 -7.41
C ASN A 504 -31.56 -16.78 -6.51
N LEU A 505 -30.47 -16.07 -6.22
CA LEU A 505 -30.43 -14.72 -5.62
C LEU A 505 -31.22 -13.65 -6.42
N ARG A 506 -32.08 -14.07 -7.36
CA ARG A 506 -33.01 -13.24 -8.12
C ARG A 506 -34.27 -13.05 -7.28
N GLU A 507 -34.54 -11.80 -6.96
CA GLU A 507 -35.59 -11.29 -6.09
C GLU A 507 -36.95 -12.03 -6.15
N PRO A 508 -37.51 -12.43 -7.31
CA PRO A 508 -38.85 -13.03 -7.37
C PRO A 508 -38.92 -14.48 -6.84
N LEU A 509 -37.85 -15.26 -7.02
CA LEU A 509 -37.82 -16.67 -6.60
C LEU A 509 -37.53 -16.79 -5.12
N MET A 510 -36.54 -16.04 -4.62
CA MET A 510 -36.24 -15.93 -3.20
C MET A 510 -37.49 -15.51 -2.41
N THR A 511 -38.24 -14.53 -2.92
CA THR A 511 -39.51 -14.08 -2.35
C THR A 511 -40.55 -15.20 -2.24
N ASN A 512 -40.76 -16.00 -3.30
CA ASN A 512 -41.74 -17.08 -3.28
C ASN A 512 -41.33 -18.23 -2.36
N THR A 513 -40.04 -18.59 -2.38
CA THR A 513 -39.46 -19.62 -1.52
C THR A 513 -39.58 -19.19 -0.05
N MET A 514 -39.21 -17.96 0.30
CA MET A 514 -39.41 -17.42 1.66
C MET A 514 -40.88 -17.40 2.06
N ARG A 515 -41.79 -16.93 1.19
CA ARG A 515 -43.24 -16.90 1.46
C ARG A 515 -43.83 -18.29 1.74
N ASN A 516 -43.40 -19.30 0.99
CA ASN A 516 -43.83 -20.69 1.21
C ASN A 516 -43.27 -21.28 2.51
N MET A 517 -42.13 -20.76 2.98
CA MET A 517 -41.46 -21.23 4.19
C MET A 517 -41.79 -20.40 5.44
N LEU A 518 -42.61 -19.34 5.33
CA LEU A 518 -43.04 -18.49 6.46
C LEU A 518 -43.68 -19.28 7.60
N ASN A 519 -44.35 -20.40 7.31
CA ASN A 519 -44.93 -21.28 8.35
C ASN A 519 -43.87 -21.95 9.24
N PHE A 520 -42.61 -21.94 8.84
CA PHE A 520 -41.47 -22.52 9.55
C PHE A 520 -40.55 -21.46 10.17
N VAL A 521 -40.84 -20.18 9.95
CA VAL A 521 -40.08 -19.05 10.47
C VAL A 521 -40.69 -18.66 11.82
N ASN A 522 -39.94 -18.85 12.90
CA ASN A 522 -40.33 -18.38 14.23
C ASN A 522 -40.04 -16.87 14.37
N GLU A 523 -40.42 -16.28 15.52
CA GLU A 523 -40.22 -14.84 15.78
C GLU A 523 -38.77 -14.36 15.66
N ARG A 524 -37.79 -15.26 15.86
CA ARG A 524 -36.34 -14.96 15.81
C ARG A 524 -35.68 -15.48 14.54
N CYS A 525 -35.94 -14.82 13.42
CA CYS A 525 -35.26 -15.12 12.15
C CYS A 525 -33.90 -14.40 12.06
N ARG A 526 -32.85 -15.11 11.65
CA ARG A 526 -31.49 -14.61 11.49
C ARG A 526 -30.97 -14.85 10.08
N CYS A 527 -30.19 -13.90 9.58
CA CYS A 527 -29.49 -14.01 8.31
C CYS A 527 -28.09 -13.41 8.46
N TYR A 528 -27.07 -14.07 7.89
CA TYR A 528 -25.71 -13.51 7.84
C TYR A 528 -25.60 -12.51 6.69
N ASN A 529 -25.01 -11.34 6.94
CA ASN A 529 -24.84 -10.32 5.91
C ASN A 529 -23.42 -10.35 5.34
N TYR A 530 -23.21 -10.97 4.17
CA TYR A 530 -21.87 -11.05 3.55
C TYR A 530 -21.65 -10.16 2.33
N TYR A 531 -22.68 -9.63 1.69
CA TYR A 531 -22.48 -9.16 0.31
C TYR A 531 -22.30 -7.66 0.11
N GLY A 532 -22.50 -6.80 1.11
CA GLY A 532 -22.63 -5.35 0.84
C GLY A 532 -23.68 -5.02 -0.25
N CYS A 533 -24.45 -6.02 -0.69
CA CYS A 533 -25.53 -5.92 -1.65
C CYS A 533 -26.75 -5.59 -0.82
N THR A 534 -26.94 -4.30 -0.58
CA THR A 534 -28.08 -3.75 0.15
C THR A 534 -29.42 -4.21 -0.45
N GLU A 535 -29.46 -4.60 -1.73
CA GLU A 535 -30.67 -5.09 -2.40
C GLU A 535 -31.08 -6.49 -1.93
N CYS A 536 -30.24 -7.53 -2.09
CA CYS A 536 -30.59 -8.89 -1.64
C CYS A 536 -30.91 -8.94 -0.13
N THR A 537 -30.12 -8.19 0.63
CA THR A 537 -30.20 -8.05 2.09
C THR A 537 -31.48 -7.30 2.51
N GLY A 538 -31.85 -6.26 1.76
CA GLY A 538 -33.07 -5.48 1.95
C GLY A 538 -34.34 -6.25 1.59
N THR A 539 -34.32 -7.04 0.51
CA THR A 539 -35.45 -7.88 0.10
C THR A 539 -35.76 -8.96 1.15
N VAL A 540 -34.73 -9.63 1.70
CA VAL A 540 -34.90 -10.62 2.77
C VAL A 540 -35.56 -9.98 4.00
N MET A 541 -35.12 -8.78 4.41
CA MET A 541 -35.69 -8.08 5.56
C MET A 541 -37.10 -7.51 5.33
N GLN A 542 -37.38 -7.00 4.13
CA GLN A 542 -38.72 -6.48 3.82
C GLN A 542 -39.78 -7.57 4.00
N TYR A 543 -39.46 -8.82 3.64
CA TYR A 543 -40.39 -9.94 3.81
C TYR A 543 -40.45 -10.53 5.21
N ILE A 544 -39.33 -10.58 5.94
CA ILE A 544 -39.39 -10.95 7.36
C ILE A 544 -40.18 -9.89 8.16
N GLY A 545 -40.07 -8.61 7.80
CA GLY A 545 -40.89 -7.54 8.37
C GLY A 545 -42.38 -7.63 8.00
N GLU A 546 -42.72 -8.04 6.77
CA GLU A 546 -44.11 -8.25 6.33
C GLU A 546 -44.79 -9.46 7.02
N SER A 547 -44.05 -10.36 7.66
CA SER A 547 -44.59 -11.53 8.38
C SER A 547 -44.97 -11.28 9.85
N ASN A 548 -45.09 -10.02 10.30
CA ASN A 548 -45.26 -9.64 11.71
C ASN A 548 -44.10 -10.07 12.64
N ASN A 549 -42.87 -10.20 12.12
CA ASN A 549 -41.69 -10.53 12.93
C ASN A 549 -40.89 -9.27 13.27
N ASP A 550 -41.14 -8.70 14.46
CA ASP A 550 -40.43 -7.51 14.95
C ASP A 550 -38.97 -7.80 15.42
N ASP A 551 -38.58 -9.08 15.57
CA ASP A 551 -37.29 -9.53 16.16
C ASP A 551 -36.24 -10.04 15.15
N ALA A 552 -36.39 -9.71 13.86
CA ALA A 552 -35.44 -10.09 12.83
C ALA A 552 -34.13 -9.27 12.91
N GLU A 553 -32.97 -9.93 12.95
CA GLU A 553 -31.68 -9.23 13.02
C GLU A 553 -30.63 -9.82 12.07
N PHE A 554 -29.71 -8.95 11.63
CA PHE A 554 -28.48 -9.37 10.98
C PHE A 554 -27.45 -9.78 12.01
N LEU A 555 -26.82 -10.93 11.77
CA LEU A 555 -25.63 -11.30 12.50
C LEU A 555 -24.43 -10.60 11.84
N PRO A 556 -23.69 -9.77 12.58
CA PRO A 556 -22.44 -9.23 12.08
C PRO A 556 -21.46 -10.38 11.86
N ILE A 557 -20.72 -10.30 10.78
CA ILE A 557 -19.56 -11.16 10.57
C ILE A 557 -18.40 -10.42 11.26
N GLY A 558 -17.93 -11.00 12.36
CA GLY A 558 -16.94 -10.40 13.26
C GLY A 558 -15.66 -9.93 12.58
#